data_AF-A0A7Y8J4W0-F1
#
_entry.id   AF-A0A7Y8J4W0-F1
#
_cell.length_a   1.000
_cell.length_b   1.000
_cell.length_c   1.000
_cell.angle_alpha   90.00
_cell.angle_beta   90.00
_cell.angle_gamma   90.00
#
_symmetry.space_group_name_H-M   'P 1'
#
loop_
_entity.id
_entity.type
_entity.pdbx_description
1 polymer ?
#
loop_
_entity_poly.entity_id
_entity_poly.type
_entity_poly.pdbx_seq_one_letter_code
_entity_poly.pdbx_strand_id
1 'polypeptide(L)'
;MFNFSANNLTLLSRTECHACFVFVMKDRHTHRVYRLYDFTKSQEIAPDQVYCAFGKVNSADKLYLVIESVRPDTKNSALPLSKTAREDR
;
A
#
# COMPACT_ATOMS: atom_id res chain seq x y z
N MET A 1 -12.38 8.46 14.28
CA MET A 1 -11.58 8.11 13.08
C MET A 1 -10.16 8.57 13.33
N PHE A 2 -9.17 7.66 13.25
CA PHE A 2 -7.77 7.99 13.56
C PHE A 2 -6.96 8.15 12.28
N ASN A 3 -5.88 8.93 12.32
CA ASN A 3 -4.97 9.00 11.18
C ASN A 3 -4.08 7.74 11.14
N PHE A 4 -3.73 7.28 9.95
CA PHE A 4 -2.63 6.35 9.76
C PHE A 4 -1.64 6.89 8.73
N SER A 5 -0.40 6.44 8.87
CA SER A 5 0.61 6.51 7.83
C SER A 5 1.30 5.16 7.74
N ALA A 6 1.60 4.74 6.52
CA ALA A 6 2.37 3.54 6.24
C ALA A 6 3.36 3.86 5.13
N ASN A 7 4.61 3.49 5.33
CA ASN A 7 5.69 3.67 4.37
C ASN A 7 6.15 2.31 3.85
N ASN A 8 7.07 2.33 2.88
CA ASN A 8 7.68 1.11 2.37
C ASN A 8 6.66 0.09 1.81
N LEU A 9 5.55 0.58 1.26
CA LEU A 9 4.47 -0.25 0.74
C LEU A 9 4.70 -0.61 -0.73
N THR A 10 4.37 -1.84 -1.09
CA THR A 10 4.39 -2.34 -2.48
C THR A 10 3.02 -2.85 -2.87
N LEU A 11 2.59 -2.57 -4.09
CA LEU A 11 1.29 -3.01 -4.59
C LEU A 11 1.33 -4.51 -4.89
N LEU A 12 0.41 -5.28 -4.30
CA LEU A 12 0.20 -6.70 -4.61
C LEU A 12 -0.95 -6.90 -5.60
N SER A 13 -2.07 -6.20 -5.39
CA SER A 13 -3.20 -6.26 -6.29
C SER A 13 -4.07 -5.01 -6.17
N ARG A 14 -4.78 -4.71 -7.26
CA ARG A 14 -5.80 -3.67 -7.34
C ARG A 14 -7.11 -4.30 -7.78
N THR A 15 -8.17 -4.02 -7.04
CA THR A 15 -9.55 -4.39 -7.43
C THR A 15 -10.35 -3.13 -7.62
N GLU A 16 -11.05 -3.04 -8.75
CA GLU A 16 -12.03 -1.99 -8.98
C GLU A 16 -13.42 -2.48 -8.57
N CYS A 17 -14.06 -1.72 -7.69
CA CYS A 17 -15.45 -1.91 -7.30
C CYS A 17 -16.29 -0.74 -7.82
N HIS A 18 -17.61 -0.90 -7.79
CA HIS A 18 -18.53 0.20 -8.15
C HIS A 18 -18.25 1.48 -7.34
N ALA A 19 -18.06 1.35 -6.02
CA ALA A 19 -17.91 2.49 -5.11
C ALA A 19 -16.47 2.98 -4.86
N CYS A 20 -15.44 2.17 -5.11
CA CYS A 20 -14.06 2.50 -4.75
C CYS A 20 -13.03 1.63 -5.49
N PHE A 21 -11.76 2.04 -5.42
CA PHE A 21 -10.64 1.13 -5.63
C PHE A 21 -10.19 0.52 -4.31
N VAL A 22 -9.84 -0.76 -4.36
CA VAL A 22 -9.26 -1.50 -3.25
C VAL A 22 -7.85 -1.93 -3.64
N PHE A 23 -6.86 -1.43 -2.92
CA PHE A 23 -5.47 -1.81 -3.09
C PHE A 23 -5.05 -2.75 -1.97
N VAL A 24 -4.43 -3.87 -2.33
CA VAL A 24 -3.76 -4.75 -1.38
C VAL A 24 -2.28 -4.41 -1.44
N MET A 25 -1.72 -3.93 -0.34
CA MET A 25 -0.33 -3.49 -0.28
C MET A 25 0.44 -4.24 0.80
N LYS A 26 1.70 -4.57 0.52
CA LYS A 26 2.60 -5.22 1.46
C LYS A 26 3.66 -4.24 1.94
N ASP A 27 3.80 -4.12 3.26
CA ASP A 27 4.94 -3.48 3.88
C ASP A 27 6.16 -4.40 3.79
N ARG A 28 7.24 -3.93 3.16
CA ARG A 28 8.42 -4.76 2.95
C ARG A 28 9.19 -5.01 4.25
N HIS A 29 9.11 -4.14 5.25
CA HIS A 29 9.80 -4.30 6.54
C HIS A 29 9.06 -5.25 7.47
N THR A 30 7.76 -5.02 7.66
CA THR A 30 6.97 -5.80 8.64
C THR A 30 6.32 -7.04 8.03
N HIS A 31 6.35 -7.17 6.71
CA HIS A 31 5.63 -8.17 5.92
C HIS A 31 4.11 -8.17 6.13
N ARG A 32 3.56 -7.14 6.79
CA ARG A 32 2.12 -6.95 6.96
C ARG A 32 1.49 -6.62 5.63
N VAL A 33 0.28 -7.13 5.44
CA VAL A 33 -0.55 -6.86 4.26
C VAL A 33 -1.71 -5.98 4.70
N TYR A 34 -1.85 -4.85 4.03
CA TYR A 34 -2.89 -3.86 4.26
C TYR A 34 -3.87 -3.84 3.10
N ARG A 35 -5.14 -3.64 3.42
CA ARG A 35 -6.18 -3.36 2.43
C ARG A 35 -6.56 -1.89 2.53
N LEU A 36 -6.22 -1.12 1.48
CA LEU A 36 -6.43 0.31 1.40
C LEU A 36 -7.60 0.62 0.46
N TYR A 37 -8.47 1.54 0.87
CA TYR A 37 -9.69 1.90 0.14
C TYR A 37 -9.60 3.34 -0.36
N ASP A 38 -9.71 3.51 -1.67
CA ASP A 38 -9.82 4.81 -2.31
C ASP A 38 -11.23 5.00 -2.87
N PHE A 39 -12.06 5.72 -2.12
CA PHE A 39 -13.41 6.10 -2.54
C PHE A 39 -13.43 7.25 -3.55
N THR A 40 -12.32 7.99 -3.70
CA THR A 40 -12.22 9.06 -4.69
C THR A 40 -11.90 8.52 -6.09
N LYS A 41 -11.42 7.26 -6.17
CA LYS A 41 -10.92 6.61 -7.38
C LYS A 41 -9.87 7.44 -8.14
N SER A 42 -9.12 8.26 -7.41
CA SER A 42 -8.14 9.19 -7.96
C SER A 42 -6.69 8.76 -7.74
N GLN A 43 -6.46 7.77 -6.86
CA GLN A 43 -5.10 7.36 -6.51
C GLN A 43 -4.50 6.48 -7.63
N GLU A 44 -3.43 6.98 -8.22
CA GLU A 44 -2.63 6.25 -9.19
C GLU A 44 -1.48 5.52 -8.48
N ILE A 45 -1.59 4.19 -8.40
CA ILE A 45 -0.58 3.32 -7.80
C ILE A 45 -0.14 2.33 -8.86
N ALA A 46 1.11 2.44 -9.29
CA ALA A 46 1.72 1.55 -10.26
C ALA A 46 2.25 0.27 -9.59
N PRO A 47 2.27 -0.86 -10.30
CA PRO A 47 3.07 -2.01 -9.89
C PRO A 47 4.57 -1.63 -9.84
N ASP A 48 5.34 -2.36 -9.04
CA ASP A 48 6.81 -2.26 -8.94
C ASP A 48 7.39 -0.95 -8.37
N GLN A 49 6.55 -0.08 -7.83
CA GLN A 49 6.98 1.10 -7.09
C GLN A 49 6.71 0.97 -5.59
N VAL A 50 7.56 1.63 -4.80
CA VAL A 50 7.41 1.72 -3.34
C VAL A 50 6.66 3.01 -3.01
N TYR A 51 5.69 2.93 -2.09
CA TYR A 51 4.82 4.03 -1.74
C TYR A 51 4.76 4.30 -0.24
N CYS A 52 4.48 5.56 0.07
CA CYS A 52 3.96 6.03 1.35
C CYS A 52 2.47 6.33 1.17
N ALA A 53 1.64 5.75 2.03
CA ALA A 53 0.20 5.99 2.08
C ALA A 53 -0.18 6.66 3.39
N PHE A 54 -1.14 7.57 3.33
CA PHE A 54 -1.68 8.26 4.49
C PHE A 54 -3.19 8.41 4.34
N GLY A 55 -3.88 8.40 5.48
CA GLY A 55 -5.32 8.63 5.51
C GLY A 55 -5.90 8.27 6.86
N LYS A 56 -7.09 7.66 6.81
CA LYS A 56 -7.97 7.49 7.97
C LYS A 56 -8.28 6.03 8.24
N VAL A 57 -8.24 5.65 9.52
CA VAL A 57 -8.73 4.38 10.04
C VAL A 57 -10.20 4.56 10.41
N ASN A 58 -11.08 3.91 9.66
CA ASN A 58 -12.49 3.78 9.98
C ASN A 58 -12.72 2.43 10.68
N SER A 59 -13.45 2.43 11.79
CA SER A 59 -13.72 1.25 12.62
C SER A 59 -15.20 0.83 12.60
N ALA A 60 -16.01 1.34 11.66
CA ALA A 60 -17.40 0.91 11.51
C ALA A 60 -17.43 -0.58 11.12
N ASP A 61 -17.74 -1.44 12.10
CA ASP A 61 -17.79 -2.91 12.05
C ASP A 61 -16.47 -3.64 11.76
N LYS A 62 -15.64 -3.12 10.86
CA LYS A 62 -14.31 -3.63 10.50
C LYS A 62 -13.32 -2.48 10.40
N LEU A 63 -12.04 -2.79 10.56
CA LEU A 63 -10.97 -1.81 10.37
C LEU A 63 -10.74 -1.60 8.87
N TYR A 64 -11.10 -0.42 8.38
CA TYR A 64 -10.85 0.05 7.03
C TYR A 64 -9.78 1.13 7.03
N LEU A 65 -8.76 0.96 6.19
CA LEU A 65 -7.77 1.99 5.91
C LEU A 65 -8.22 2.76 4.68
N VAL A 66 -8.77 3.95 4.87
CA VAL A 66 -9.20 4.84 3.80
C VAL A 66 -8.04 5.75 3.44
N ILE A 67 -7.57 5.66 2.20
CA ILE A 67 -6.45 6.46 1.72
C ILE A 67 -6.93 7.84 1.29
N GLU A 68 -6.25 8.87 1.82
CA GLU A 68 -6.45 10.27 1.43
C GLU A 68 -5.37 10.73 0.44
N SER A 69 -4.16 10.18 0.56
CA SER A 69 -3.07 10.45 -0.38
C SER A 69 -2.06 9.31 -0.39
N VAL A 70 -1.46 9.09 -1.56
CA VAL A 70 -0.35 8.17 -1.77
C VAL A 70 0.76 8.92 -2.50
N ARG A 71 2.02 8.66 -2.12
CA ARG A 71 3.21 9.27 -2.74
C ARG A 71 4.29 8.22 -2.96
N PRO A 72 5.05 8.30 -4.06
CA PRO A 72 6.27 7.51 -4.20
C PRO A 72 7.21 7.67 -3.01
N ASP A 73 7.71 6.56 -2.49
CA ASP A 73 8.70 6.52 -1.43
C ASP A 73 10.10 6.53 -2.05
N THR A 74 10.57 7.72 -2.42
CA THR A 74 11.88 7.93 -3.06
C THR A 74 13.06 7.57 -2.16
N LYS A 75 12.86 7.51 -0.83
CA LYS A 75 13.90 7.11 0.12
C LYS A 75 14.11 5.60 0.07
N ASN A 76 13.02 4.83 -0.02
CA ASN A 76 13.06 3.37 -0.02
C ASN A 76 13.06 2.75 -1.42
N SER A 77 12.85 3.54 -2.48
CA SER A 77 12.87 3.06 -3.86
C SER A 77 14.24 2.57 -4.34
N ALA A 78 15.33 3.00 -3.69
CA ALA A 78 16.70 2.59 -4.01
C ALA A 78 17.07 1.20 -3.47
N LEU A 79 16.24 0.60 -2.62
CA LEU A 79 16.45 -0.77 -2.13
C LEU A 79 15.88 -1.76 -3.15
N PRO A 80 16.72 -2.62 -3.77
CA PRO A 80 16.30 -3.49 -4.86
C PRO A 80 15.18 -4.45 -4.41
N LEU A 81 14.19 -4.65 -5.29
CA LEU A 81 13.24 -5.76 -5.22
C LEU A 81 14.04 -7.06 -5.40
N SER A 82 14.49 -7.63 -4.28
CA SER A 82 15.22 -8.88 -4.09
C SER A 82 16.73 -8.90 -4.44
N LYS A 83 17.55 -9.22 -3.43
CA LYS A 83 18.52 -10.32 -3.53
C LYS A 83 18.13 -11.34 -2.47
N THR A 84 17.12 -12.15 -2.75
CA THR A 84 16.86 -13.34 -1.94
C THR A 84 16.48 -14.47 -2.86
N ALA A 85 17.28 -15.53 -2.77
CA ALA A 85 17.18 -16.85 -3.38
C ALA A 85 18.00 -17.09 -4.67
N ARG A 86 18.97 -18.01 -4.49
CA ARG A 86 19.73 -18.83 -5.45
C ARG A 86 21.08 -18.26 -5.86
N GLU A 87 22.13 -18.67 -5.16
CA GLU A 87 23.15 -19.58 -5.71
C GLU A 87 24.07 -20.05 -4.56
N ASP A 88 23.70 -21.14 -3.90
CA ASP A 88 24.64 -22.01 -3.18
C ASP A 88 24.57 -23.37 -3.89
N ARG A 89 25.51 -23.59 -4.82
CA ARG A 89 25.97 -24.92 -5.18
C ARG A 89 27.39 -24.85 -5.74
#